data_AF-A0A932TRF6-F1
#
_entry.id   AF-A0A932TRF6-F1
#
_cell.length_a   1.000
_cell.length_b   1.000
_cell.length_c   1.000
_cell.angle_alpha   90.00
_cell.angle_beta   90.00
_cell.angle_gamma   90.00
#
_symmetry.space_group_name_H-M   'P 1'
#
loop_
_entity.id
_entity.type
_entity.pdbx_description
1 polymer ?
#
loop_
_entity_poly.entity_id
_entity_poly.type
_entity_poly.pdbx_seq_one_letter_code
_entity_poly.pdbx_strand_id
1 'polypeptide(L)'
;MPRRREPWPCHWQAGVSNASPVASWTLRLPLLEETMAKTNLDPYARIFLDAWREGSPKTYREWRREGVLEQKAQAAAERARERVAELVSQGLAPDEAREIAFPMYLYPPRE
;
A
#
# COMPACT_ATOMS: atom_id res chain seq x y z
N MET A 1 43.48 19.67 -61.55
CA MET A 1 44.15 18.39 -61.90
C MET A 1 44.66 17.74 -60.61
N PRO A 2 44.61 16.41 -60.51
CA PRO A 2 43.93 15.70 -59.41
C PRO A 2 44.90 14.93 -58.51
N ARG A 3 44.45 14.47 -57.34
CA ARG A 3 44.63 13.05 -56.94
C ARG A 3 43.46 12.57 -56.08
N ARG A 4 42.74 11.62 -56.67
CA ARG A 4 41.86 10.65 -56.01
C ARG A 4 42.61 9.95 -54.87
N ARG A 5 41.89 9.57 -53.80
CA ARG A 5 41.74 8.17 -53.39
C ARG A 5 40.56 8.02 -52.43
N GLU A 6 39.76 7.03 -52.79
CA GLU A 6 38.51 6.54 -52.22
C GLU A 6 38.70 5.79 -50.88
N PRO A 7 37.62 5.37 -50.22
CA PRO A 7 37.51 5.22 -48.77
C PRO A 7 37.90 3.84 -48.28
N TRP A 8 38.34 3.75 -47.02
CA TRP A 8 38.42 2.47 -46.30
C TRP A 8 37.49 2.49 -45.09
N PRO A 9 36.92 1.32 -44.72
CA PRO A 9 35.82 1.21 -43.77
C PRO A 9 36.36 1.09 -42.34
N CYS A 10 36.06 2.06 -41.49
CA CYS A 10 36.29 1.91 -40.06
C CYS A 10 35.12 1.14 -39.43
N HIS A 11 35.16 -0.18 -39.56
CA HIS A 11 34.43 -1.07 -38.68
C HIS A 11 35.25 -1.20 -37.39
N TRP A 12 34.87 -0.45 -36.35
CA TRP A 12 35.31 -0.69 -34.98
C TRP A 12 34.07 -0.74 -34.08
N GLN A 13 33.66 -1.97 -33.77
CA GLN A 13 32.86 -2.27 -32.60
C GLN A 13 33.77 -2.19 -31.37
N ALA A 14 33.40 -1.34 -30.41
CA ALA A 14 33.67 -1.53 -28.98
C ALA A 14 32.95 -0.42 -28.21
N GLY A 15 32.01 -0.78 -27.35
CA GLY A 15 31.33 0.19 -26.48
C GLY A 15 29.99 -0.29 -25.95
N VAL A 16 29.99 -1.44 -25.28
CA VAL A 16 28.86 -1.88 -24.45
C VAL A 16 28.75 -0.95 -23.24
N SER A 17 27.51 -0.65 -22.87
CA SER A 17 27.05 -0.19 -21.55
C SER A 17 27.19 1.30 -21.23
N ASN A 18 26.08 2.03 -21.34
CA ASN A 18 25.47 2.52 -20.11
C ASN A 18 23.94 2.65 -20.24
N ALA A 19 23.28 2.28 -19.15
CA ALA A 19 21.86 2.06 -19.03
C ALA A 19 21.03 3.36 -19.06
N SER A 20 19.84 3.29 -19.64
CA SER A 20 18.57 3.71 -19.01
C SER A 20 17.41 3.54 -19.99
N PRO A 21 16.73 2.38 -20.03
CA PRO A 21 15.36 2.35 -20.53
C PRO A 21 14.47 3.04 -19.49
N VAL A 22 13.81 4.09 -19.96
CA VAL A 22 12.77 4.87 -19.28
C VAL A 22 11.85 3.92 -18.52
N ALA A 23 11.82 4.10 -17.20
CA ALA A 23 11.10 3.25 -16.26
C ALA A 23 9.65 3.08 -16.72
N SER A 24 9.30 1.83 -17.01
CA SER A 24 7.92 1.36 -17.07
C SER A 24 7.30 1.55 -15.68
N TRP A 25 6.34 2.45 -15.54
CA TRP A 25 5.50 2.57 -14.33
C TRP A 25 4.41 1.49 -14.32
N THR A 26 4.77 0.27 -14.72
CA THR A 26 3.96 -0.91 -14.42
C THR A 26 4.25 -1.23 -12.96
N LEU A 27 3.42 -0.70 -12.08
CA LEU A 27 3.32 -1.07 -10.66
C LEU A 27 3.12 -2.57 -10.54
N ARG A 28 4.22 -3.32 -10.60
CA ARG A 28 4.31 -4.73 -10.30
C ARG A 28 5.00 -4.80 -8.94
N LEU A 29 4.21 -4.64 -7.88
CA LEU A 29 4.63 -4.96 -6.52
C LEU A 29 5.12 -6.42 -6.50
N PRO A 30 6.41 -6.69 -6.27
CA PRO A 30 6.85 -8.06 -6.08
C PRO A 30 6.52 -8.46 -4.64
N LEU A 31 5.57 -9.38 -4.51
CA LEU A 31 5.79 -10.64 -3.81
C LEU A 31 6.60 -10.51 -2.50
N LEU A 32 6.09 -9.69 -1.57
CA LEU A 32 6.55 -9.58 -0.19
C LEU A 32 5.43 -10.02 0.78
N GLU A 33 4.46 -10.81 0.28
CA GLU A 33 3.25 -11.18 1.02
C GLU A 33 3.38 -12.45 1.88
N GLU A 34 4.46 -13.23 1.82
CA GLU A 34 4.34 -14.62 2.28
C GLU A 34 5.11 -15.08 3.53
N THR A 35 5.91 -14.26 4.23
CA THR A 35 6.67 -14.80 5.39
C THR A 35 6.79 -13.94 6.66
N MET A 36 6.20 -12.74 6.72
CA MET A 36 6.24 -11.90 7.94
C MET A 36 4.88 -11.64 8.60
N ALA A 37 3.88 -12.49 8.33
CA ALA A 37 2.58 -12.49 9.02
C ALA A 37 2.64 -13.05 10.46
N LYS A 38 3.65 -12.65 11.24
CA LYS A 38 3.67 -12.85 12.69
C LYS A 38 3.66 -11.46 13.34
N THR A 39 2.44 -10.93 13.48
CA THR A 39 2.09 -9.73 14.28
C THR A 39 2.75 -8.43 13.85
N ASN A 40 2.53 -8.00 12.61
CA ASN A 40 2.58 -6.57 12.26
C ASN A 40 1.15 -6.03 12.11
N LEU A 41 0.33 -6.29 13.14
CA LEU A 41 -1.04 -5.77 13.19
C LEU A 41 -0.96 -4.27 13.38
N ASP A 42 -1.66 -3.53 12.53
CA ASP A 42 -1.60 -2.08 12.54
C ASP A 42 -1.98 -1.53 13.94
N PRO A 43 -1.28 -0.51 14.47
CA PRO A 43 -1.62 0.07 15.77
C PRO A 43 -3.07 0.58 15.80
N TYR A 44 -3.63 1.00 14.66
CA TYR A 44 -5.03 1.38 14.56
C TYR A 44 -5.97 0.17 14.52
N ALA A 45 -5.57 -0.95 13.91
CA ALA A 45 -6.34 -2.18 13.94
C ALA A 45 -6.56 -2.68 15.39
N ARG A 46 -5.59 -2.49 16.28
CA ARG A 46 -5.77 -2.75 17.73
C ARG A 46 -6.88 -1.92 18.36
N ILE A 47 -6.99 -0.63 18.01
CA ILE A 47 -8.05 0.25 18.52
C ILE A 47 -9.42 -0.26 18.08
N PHE A 48 -9.56 -0.68 16.82
CA PHE A 48 -10.80 -1.28 16.33
C PHE A 48 -11.11 -2.62 17.02
N LEU A 49 -10.11 -3.45 17.29
CA LEU A 49 -10.31 -4.70 18.03
C LEU A 49 -10.83 -4.47 19.45
N ASP A 50 -10.25 -3.53 20.21
CA ASP A 50 -10.75 -3.21 21.55
C ASP A 50 -12.16 -2.60 21.49
N ALA A 51 -12.41 -1.69 20.53
CA ALA A 51 -13.73 -1.11 20.31
C ALA A 51 -14.80 -2.17 19.99
N TRP A 52 -14.49 -3.15 19.13
CA TRP A 52 -15.40 -4.23 18.78
C TRP A 52 -15.58 -5.23 19.93
N ARG A 53 -14.53 -5.47 20.73
CA ARG A 53 -14.63 -6.31 21.93
C ARG A 53 -15.63 -5.75 22.93
N GLU A 54 -15.66 -4.43 23.09
CA GLU A 54 -16.55 -3.74 24.03
C GLU A 54 -17.94 -3.47 23.42
N GLY A 55 -17.99 -2.88 22.22
CA GLY A 55 -19.22 -2.44 21.57
C GLY A 55 -19.99 -3.55 20.83
N SER A 56 -19.34 -4.66 20.48
CA SER A 56 -19.95 -5.76 19.71
C SER A 56 -19.35 -7.13 20.05
N PRO A 57 -19.44 -7.58 21.32
CA PRO A 57 -18.77 -8.78 21.81
C PRO A 57 -19.23 -10.07 21.11
N LYS A 58 -20.47 -10.11 20.60
CA LYS A 58 -21.01 -11.27 19.88
C LYS A 58 -20.28 -11.46 18.54
N THR A 59 -20.27 -10.41 17.71
CA THR A 59 -19.58 -10.37 16.42
C THR A 59 -18.08 -10.59 16.58
N TYR A 60 -17.48 -9.98 17.61
CA TYR A 60 -16.06 -10.19 17.92
C TYR A 60 -15.73 -11.67 18.17
N ARG A 61 -16.55 -12.39 18.95
CA ARG A 61 -16.33 -13.82 19.23
C ARG A 61 -16.53 -14.69 18.00
N GLU A 62 -17.49 -14.32 17.15
CA GLU A 62 -17.79 -14.99 15.88
C GLU A 62 -16.61 -14.87 14.91
N TRP A 63 -16.16 -13.65 14.63
CA TRP A 63 -14.99 -13.41 13.77
C TRP A 63 -13.70 -13.99 14.34
N ARG A 64 -13.56 -14.03 15.68
CA ARG A 64 -12.42 -14.70 16.32
C ARG A 64 -12.46 -16.21 16.11
N ARG A 65 -13.65 -16.82 16.21
CA ARG A 65 -13.83 -18.26 15.99
C ARG A 65 -13.56 -18.64 14.54
N GLU A 66 -13.93 -17.77 13.61
CA GLU A 66 -13.68 -17.93 12.18
C GLU A 66 -12.24 -17.60 11.76
N GLY A 67 -11.45 -16.99 12.64
CA GLY A 67 -10.06 -16.59 12.35
C GLY A 67 -9.95 -15.37 11.42
N VAL A 68 -11.05 -14.66 11.16
CA VAL A 68 -11.10 -13.49 10.25
C VAL A 68 -11.01 -12.16 10.99
N LEU A 69 -11.01 -12.17 12.32
CA LEU A 69 -11.04 -10.97 13.16
C LEU A 69 -9.90 -9.99 12.85
N GLU A 70 -8.66 -10.47 12.79
CA GLU A 70 -7.49 -9.62 12.53
C GLU A 70 -7.53 -9.04 11.11
N GLN A 71 -7.96 -9.83 10.13
CA GLN A 71 -8.12 -9.37 8.75
C GLN A 71 -9.19 -8.29 8.64
N LYS A 72 -10.35 -8.47 9.29
CA LYS A 72 -11.43 -7.47 9.34
C LYS A 72 -10.95 -6.19 10.02
N ALA A 73 -10.20 -6.29 11.12
CA ALA A 73 -9.64 -5.13 11.83
C ALA A 73 -8.60 -4.38 10.99
N GLN A 74 -7.74 -5.11 10.28
CA GLN A 74 -6.78 -4.53 9.35
C GLN A 74 -7.50 -3.79 8.21
N ALA A 75 -8.53 -4.40 7.61
CA ALA A 75 -9.32 -3.78 6.56
C ALA A 75 -10.05 -2.52 7.06
N ALA A 76 -10.57 -2.51 8.28
CA ALA A 76 -11.17 -1.32 8.89
C ALA A 76 -10.14 -0.21 9.10
N ALA A 77 -8.93 -0.55 9.55
CA ALA A 77 -7.84 0.42 9.72
C ALA A 77 -7.37 1.01 8.39
N GLU A 78 -7.30 0.21 7.34
CA GLU A 78 -6.94 0.65 6.00
C GLU A 78 -7.98 1.65 5.45
N ARG A 79 -9.27 1.30 5.52
CA ARG A 79 -10.36 2.21 5.11
C ARG A 79 -10.40 3.50 5.93
N ALA A 80 -10.14 3.43 7.24
CA ALA A 80 -10.05 4.61 8.08
C ALA A 80 -8.90 5.52 7.62
N ARG A 81 -7.75 4.95 7.27
CA ARG A 81 -6.60 5.71 6.73
C ARG A 81 -6.86 6.32 5.37
N GLU A 82 -7.48 5.57 4.46
CA GLU A 82 -7.90 6.10 3.16
C GLU A 82 -8.82 7.30 3.34
N ARG A 83 -9.77 7.20 4.28
CA ARG A 83 -10.66 8.31 4.59
C ARG A 83 -9.93 9.51 5.19
N VAL A 84 -8.97 9.28 6.07
CA VAL A 84 -8.10 10.35 6.59
C VAL A 84 -7.33 11.01 5.45
N ALA A 85 -6.74 10.23 4.54
CA ALA A 85 -6.00 10.76 3.40
C ALA A 85 -6.89 11.60 2.49
N GLU A 86 -8.14 11.17 2.25
CA GLU A 86 -9.12 11.94 1.49
C GLU A 86 -9.43 13.28 2.17
N LEU A 87 -9.72 13.28 3.47
CA LEU A 87 -10.01 14.49 4.24
C LEU A 87 -8.81 15.46 4.28
N VAL A 88 -7.59 14.92 4.42
CA VAL A 88 -6.36 15.72 4.34
C VAL A 88 -6.19 16.31 2.96
N SER A 89 -6.50 15.58 1.89
CA SER A 89 -6.45 16.11 0.51
C SER A 89 -7.49 17.21 0.27
N GLN A 90 -8.58 17.22 1.03
CA GLN A 90 -9.61 18.27 1.05
C GLN A 90 -9.19 19.50 1.87
N GLY A 91 -8.00 19.46 2.50
CA GLY A 91 -7.41 20.57 3.24
C GLY A 91 -7.63 20.52 4.75
N LEU A 92 -8.16 19.43 5.30
CA LEU A 92 -8.26 19.26 6.76
C LEU A 92 -6.90 18.95 7.38
N ALA A 93 -6.69 19.37 8.62
CA ALA A 93 -5.54 18.94 9.38
C ALA A 93 -5.59 17.41 9.60
N PRO A 94 -4.44 16.70 9.59
CA PRO A 94 -4.40 15.25 9.81
C PRO A 94 -5.06 14.79 11.10
N ASP A 95 -4.96 15.56 12.18
CA ASP A 95 -5.59 15.22 13.45
C ASP A 95 -7.12 15.36 13.39
N GLU A 96 -7.65 16.45 12.82
CA GLU A 96 -9.09 16.62 12.60
C GLU A 96 -9.65 15.55 11.66
N ALA A 97 -8.93 15.22 10.59
CA ALA A 97 -9.29 14.16 9.67
C ALA A 97 -9.40 12.80 10.37
N ARG A 98 -8.51 12.50 11.33
CA ARG A 98 -8.57 11.28 12.15
C ARG A 98 -9.78 11.26 13.07
N GLU A 99 -10.04 12.37 13.76
CA GLU A 99 -11.20 12.47 14.67
C GLU A 99 -12.53 12.28 13.93
N ILE A 100 -12.61 12.65 12.65
CA ILE A 100 -13.80 12.43 11.82
C ILE A 100 -13.86 11.00 11.27
N ALA A 101 -12.75 10.50 10.73
CA ALA A 101 -12.73 9.23 10.00
C ALA A 101 -12.83 8.01 10.92
N PHE A 102 -12.08 8.00 12.04
CA PHE A 102 -11.96 6.82 12.89
C PHE A 102 -13.28 6.38 13.54
N PRO A 103 -14.12 7.28 14.07
CA PRO A 103 -15.40 6.89 14.66
C PRO A 103 -16.35 6.16 13.70
N MET A 104 -16.25 6.42 12.39
CA MET A 104 -17.08 5.77 11.38
C MET A 104 -16.82 4.26 11.29
N TYR A 105 -15.64 3.81 11.72
CA TYR A 105 -15.22 2.41 11.65
C TYR A 105 -15.12 1.73 13.02
N LEU A 106 -15.47 2.44 14.11
CA LEU A 106 -15.47 1.88 15.48
C LEU A 106 -16.50 0.78 15.69
N TYR A 107 -17.53 0.72 14.86
CA TYR A 107 -18.50 -0.37 14.87
C TYR A 107 -18.20 -1.35 13.74
N PRO A 108 -18.35 -2.67 14.00
CA PRO A 108 -18.18 -3.64 12.94
C PRO A 108 -19.20 -3.36 11.81
N PRO A 109 -18.81 -3.47 10.53
CA PRO A 109 -19.76 -3.37 9.43
C PRO A 109 -20.92 -4.35 9.64
N ARG A 110 -22.15 -3.84 9.57
CA ARG A 110 -23.35 -4.68 9.53
C ARG A 110 -23.42 -5.28 8.13
N GLU A 111 -23.20 -6.59 8.03
CA GLU A 111 -23.54 -7.37 6.84
C GLU A 111 -25.06 -7.54 6.74
#